data_AF-A0A800BP45-F1
#
_entry.id   AF-A0A800BP45-F1
#
_cell.length_a   1.000
_cell.length_b   1.000
_cell.length_c   1.000
_cell.angle_alpha   90.00
_cell.angle_beta   90.00
_cell.angle_gamma   90.00
#
_symmetry.space_group_name_H-M   'P 1'
#
loop_
_entity.id
_entity.type
_entity.pdbx_description
1 polymer ?
#
loop_
_entity_poly.entity_id
_entity_poly.type
_entity_poly.pdbx_seq_one_letter_code
_entity_poly.pdbx_strand_id
1 'polypeptide(L)'
;MSSSKGKVSSIKKIRLSILRDGSLEPFTFDFIYGIGPNGLTPFEMLLAEKEIGSEIEVHVSAKEFPEIFGHLSFLLQGLSLSRENTTLRFRVEKIEEP
;
A
#
# COMPACT_ATOMS: atom_id res chain seq x y z
N MET A 1 15.33 10.02 22.65
CA MET A 1 14.03 9.76 22.00
C MET A 1 14.23 9.94 20.51
N SER A 2 14.54 8.85 19.80
CA SER A 2 14.84 8.91 18.37
C SER A 2 13.55 9.16 17.60
N SER A 3 13.42 10.35 17.02
CA SER A 3 12.31 10.65 16.12
C SER A 3 12.41 9.70 14.93
N SER A 4 11.38 8.88 14.70
CA SER A 4 11.21 8.04 13.49
C SER A 4 10.87 8.90 12.26
N LYS A 5 11.60 10.01 12.08
CA LYS A 5 11.45 10.92 10.94
C LYS A 5 11.87 10.16 9.69
N GLY A 6 10.89 9.75 8.89
CA GLY A 6 11.11 9.14 7.58
C GLY A 6 10.62 7.71 7.39
N LYS A 7 10.06 7.05 8.42
CA LYS A 7 9.55 5.67 8.32
C LYS A 7 8.04 5.56 8.46
N VAL A 8 7.45 4.60 7.77
CA VAL A 8 6.06 4.17 7.94
C VAL A 8 5.91 3.62 9.35
N SER A 9 5.00 4.22 10.12
CA SER A 9 4.68 3.84 11.49
C SER A 9 3.22 4.24 11.80
N SER A 10 2.68 3.76 12.91
CA SER A 10 1.29 4.03 13.33
C SER A 10 0.91 5.51 13.23
N ILE A 11 -0.30 5.76 12.74
CA ILE A 11 -0.94 7.09 12.68
C ILE A 11 -0.08 8.08 11.88
N LYS A 12 0.39 7.64 10.71
CA LYS A 12 0.99 8.51 9.70
C LYS A 12 0.19 8.43 8.42
N LYS A 13 0.03 9.57 7.74
CA LYS A 13 -0.53 9.60 6.40
C LYS A 13 0.56 9.21 5.40
N ILE A 14 0.28 8.17 4.63
CA ILE A 14 1.18 7.59 3.65
C ILE A 14 0.61 7.84 2.26
N ARG A 15 1.43 8.40 1.37
CA ARG A 15 1.14 8.43 -0.07
C ARG A 15 1.87 7.30 -0.75
N LEU A 16 1.14 6.47 -1.47
CA LEU A 16 1.70 5.43 -2.31
C LEU A 16 1.41 5.71 -3.77
N SER A 17 2.38 5.40 -4.62
CA SER A 17 2.13 5.15 -6.04
C SER A 17 2.07 3.65 -6.30
N ILE A 18 1.22 3.24 -7.23
CA ILE A 18 1.02 1.85 -7.64
C ILE A 18 1.26 1.76 -9.13
N LEU A 19 2.20 0.91 -9.52
CA LEU A 19 2.38 0.51 -10.90
C LEU A 19 1.95 -0.94 -11.05
N ARG A 20 0.91 -1.16 -11.85
CA ARG A 20 0.47 -2.50 -12.26
C ARG A 20 1.30 -2.94 -13.46
N ASP A 21 1.65 -4.23 -13.53
CA ASP A 21 2.23 -4.78 -14.75
C ASP A 21 1.37 -4.48 -15.99
N GLY A 22 2.03 -4.11 -17.08
CA GLY A 22 1.41 -3.63 -18.32
C GLY A 22 0.71 -2.26 -18.25
N SER A 23 0.75 -1.53 -17.13
CA SER A 23 0.33 -0.12 -17.06
C SER A 23 1.50 0.82 -17.35
N LEU A 24 1.24 1.92 -18.06
CA LEU A 24 2.25 2.96 -18.33
C LEU A 24 2.23 4.07 -17.28
N GLU A 25 1.11 4.26 -16.60
CA GLU A 25 0.94 5.35 -15.63
C GLU A 25 0.70 4.77 -14.22
N PRO A 26 1.43 5.25 -13.21
CA PRO A 26 1.18 4.88 -11.83
C PRO A 26 -0.06 5.61 -11.30
N PHE A 27 -0.89 4.88 -10.55
CA PHE A 27 -1.99 5.45 -9.78
C PHE A 27 -1.51 5.82 -8.38
N THR A 28 -1.94 6.96 -7.82
CA THR A 28 -1.55 7.36 -6.47
C THR A 28 -2.74 7.42 -5.53
N PHE A 29 -2.53 7.07 -4.27
CA PHE A 29 -3.53 7.18 -3.22
C PHE A 29 -2.89 7.48 -1.86
N ASP A 30 -3.68 8.10 -1.00
CA ASP A 30 -3.33 8.38 0.38
C ASP A 30 -4.14 7.49 1.32
N PHE A 31 -3.51 7.02 2.39
CA PHE A 31 -4.22 6.38 3.51
C PHE A 31 -3.49 6.64 4.82
N ILE A 32 -4.14 6.37 5.96
CA ILE A 32 -3.51 6.47 7.27
C ILE A 32 -3.10 5.07 7.73
N TYR A 33 -1.80 4.87 7.94
CA TYR A 33 -1.26 3.58 8.35
C TYR A 33 -1.70 3.20 9.76
N GLY A 34 -2.23 1.97 9.91
CA GLY A 34 -2.66 1.43 11.19
C GLY A 34 -4.04 1.88 11.65
N ILE A 35 -4.85 2.48 10.78
CA ILE A 35 -6.25 2.83 11.05
C ILE A 35 -7.16 1.90 10.23
N GLY A 36 -7.34 0.68 10.74
CA GLY A 36 -8.24 -0.32 10.20
C GLY A 36 -9.05 -1.02 11.30
N PRO A 37 -10.30 -1.44 11.05
CA PRO A 37 -11.15 -2.05 12.07
C PRO A 37 -10.63 -3.41 12.58
N ASN A 38 -9.77 -4.07 11.81
CA ASN A 38 -9.25 -5.41 12.09
C ASN A 38 -7.74 -5.42 12.37
N GLY A 39 -7.17 -4.27 12.76
CA GLY A 39 -5.72 -4.10 12.88
C GLY A 39 -5.01 -3.96 11.54
N LEU A 40 -3.72 -4.31 11.50
CA LEU A 40 -2.89 -4.22 10.30
C LEU A 40 -3.22 -5.32 9.29
N THR A 41 -3.41 -4.92 8.04
CA THR A 41 -3.55 -5.85 6.90
C THR A 41 -2.21 -6.50 6.53
N PRO A 42 -2.20 -7.64 5.81
CA PRO A 42 -0.97 -8.21 5.25
C PRO A 42 -0.14 -7.19 4.46
N PHE A 43 -0.81 -6.36 3.66
CA PHE A 43 -0.15 -5.27 2.95
C PHE A 43 0.50 -4.23 3.88
N GLU A 44 -0.21 -3.77 4.91
CA GLU A 44 0.35 -2.85 5.90
C GLU A 44 1.55 -3.46 6.65
N MET A 45 1.50 -4.75 6.97
CA MET A 45 2.64 -5.44 7.58
C MET A 45 3.89 -5.40 6.69
N LEU A 46 3.75 -5.51 5.37
CA LEU A 46 4.87 -5.36 4.41
C LEU A 46 5.40 -3.92 4.35
N LEU A 47 4.52 -2.94 4.59
CA LEU A 47 4.84 -1.52 4.59
C LEU A 47 5.52 -1.04 5.86
N ALA A 48 5.43 -1.80 6.95
CA ALA A 48 5.99 -1.44 8.24
C ALA A 48 7.48 -1.06 8.11
N GLU A 49 7.86 0.05 8.74
CA GLU A 49 9.23 0.57 8.79
C GLU A 49 9.87 0.96 7.44
N LYS A 50 9.13 0.91 6.33
CA LYS A 50 9.59 1.39 5.02
C LYS A 50 9.81 2.90 5.02
N GLU A 51 10.75 3.34 4.22
CA GLU A 51 11.13 4.76 4.06
C GLU A 51 10.63 5.31 2.73
N ILE A 52 10.59 6.64 2.59
CA ILE A 52 10.30 7.29 1.30
C ILE A 52 11.26 6.76 0.23
N GLY A 53 10.71 6.43 -0.94
CA GLY A 53 11.41 5.80 -2.05
C GLY A 53 11.50 4.27 -1.95
N SER A 54 11.10 3.65 -0.84
CA SER A 54 11.01 2.19 -0.75
C SER A 54 9.96 1.65 -1.70
N GLU A 55 10.28 0.53 -2.32
CA GLU A 55 9.37 -0.21 -3.21
C GLU A 55 9.02 -1.57 -2.63
N ILE A 56 7.78 -2.00 -2.83
CA ILE A 56 7.24 -3.29 -2.42
C ILE A 56 6.53 -3.88 -3.64
N GLU A 57 6.87 -5.12 -3.96
CA GLU A 57 6.19 -5.88 -5.01
C GLU A 57 5.22 -6.87 -4.36
N VAL A 58 3.98 -6.86 -4.83
CA VAL A 58 2.92 -7.76 -4.37
C VAL A 58 2.37 -8.52 -5.57
N HIS A 59 2.46 -9.84 -5.52
CA HIS A 59 1.79 -10.73 -6.46
C HIS A 59 0.43 -11.10 -5.91
N VAL A 60 -0.62 -10.78 -6.65
CA VAL A 60 -1.99 -10.93 -6.17
C VAL A 60 -2.94 -11.34 -7.29
N SER A 61 -3.76 -12.35 -7.04
CA SER A 61 -4.93 -12.65 -7.86
C SER A 61 -6.16 -11.85 -7.41
N ALA A 62 -7.17 -11.75 -8.27
CA ALA A 62 -8.44 -11.12 -7.90
C ALA A 62 -9.12 -11.74 -6.65
N LYS A 63 -8.80 -13.01 -6.32
CA LYS A 63 -9.35 -13.71 -5.14
C LYS A 63 -8.63 -13.34 -3.84
N GLU A 64 -7.31 -13.17 -3.89
CA GLU A 64 -6.47 -12.85 -2.73
C GLU A 64 -6.52 -11.35 -2.39
N PHE A 65 -6.97 -10.52 -3.34
CA PHE A 65 -6.95 -9.07 -3.21
C PHE A 65 -7.67 -8.54 -1.95
N PRO A 66 -8.91 -8.94 -1.62
CA PRO A 66 -9.57 -8.44 -0.42
C PRO A 66 -8.88 -8.92 0.87
N GLU A 67 -8.22 -10.08 0.84
CA GLU A 67 -7.52 -10.64 2.00
C GLU A 67 -6.21 -9.88 2.28
N ILE A 68 -5.43 -9.59 1.24
CA ILE A 68 -4.15 -8.88 1.35
C ILE A 68 -4.33 -7.42 1.73
N PHE A 69 -5.28 -6.73 1.10
CA PHE A 69 -5.47 -5.29 1.25
C PHE A 69 -6.55 -4.91 2.27
N GLY A 70 -7.38 -5.86 2.71
CA GLY A 70 -8.43 -5.63 3.70
C GLY A 70 -9.28 -4.40 3.39
N HIS A 71 -9.33 -3.45 4.32
CA HIS A 71 -10.09 -2.21 4.18
C HIS A 71 -9.56 -1.29 3.07
N LEU A 72 -8.27 -1.38 2.71
CA LEU A 72 -7.67 -0.60 1.62
C LEU A 72 -8.15 -1.06 0.25
N SER A 73 -8.73 -2.27 0.14
CA SER A 73 -9.32 -2.75 -1.12
C SER A 73 -10.37 -1.78 -1.69
N PHE A 74 -11.05 -1.00 -0.84
CA PHE A 74 -11.99 0.05 -1.27
C PHE A 74 -11.31 1.18 -2.04
N LEU A 75 -10.14 1.63 -1.60
CA LEU A 75 -9.37 2.68 -2.27
C LEU A 75 -8.78 2.20 -3.60
N LEU A 76 -8.65 0.88 -3.74
CA LEU A 76 -7.98 0.23 -4.86
C LEU A 76 -8.96 -0.43 -5.85
N GLN A 77 -10.27 -0.21 -5.74
CA GLN A 77 -11.27 -0.82 -6.63
C GLN A 77 -11.11 -0.42 -8.10
N GLY A 78 -10.44 0.71 -8.38
CA GLY A 78 -10.09 1.12 -9.74
C GLY A 78 -9.01 0.26 -10.39
N LEU A 79 -8.32 -0.60 -9.63
CA LEU A 79 -7.36 -1.55 -10.18
C LEU A 79 -8.13 -2.68 -10.87
N SER A 80 -8.14 -2.67 -12.20
CA SER A 80 -8.61 -3.80 -12.99
C SER A 80 -7.61 -4.95 -12.84
N LEU A 81 -7.91 -5.89 -11.95
CA LEU A 81 -7.15 -7.13 -11.76
C LEU A 81 -7.68 -8.18 -12.72
N SER A 82 -6.79 -8.87 -13.43
CA SER A 82 -7.20 -10.03 -14.23
C SER A 82 -7.56 -11.19 -13.29
N ARG A 83 -8.20 -12.24 -13.84
CA ARG A 83 -8.42 -13.50 -13.10
C ARG A 83 -7.11 -14.23 -12.79
N GLU A 84 -6.01 -13.84 -13.42
CA GLU A 84 -4.67 -14.38 -13.23
C GLU A 84 -3.89 -13.55 -12.20
N ASN A 85 -2.69 -14.00 -11.86
CA ASN A 85 -1.81 -13.28 -10.94
C ASN A 85 -1.34 -11.97 -11.58
N THR A 86 -1.56 -10.86 -10.89
CA THR A 86 -1.11 -9.53 -11.28
C THR A 86 0.00 -9.07 -10.34
N THR A 87 1.07 -8.49 -10.90
CA THR A 87 2.11 -7.83 -10.12
C THR A 87 1.75 -6.37 -9.90
N LEU A 88 1.69 -5.96 -8.62
CA LEU A 88 1.52 -4.58 -8.19
C LEU A 88 2.81 -4.11 -7.50
N ARG A 89 3.40 -3.03 -8.00
CA ARG A 89 4.54 -2.36 -7.39
C ARG A 89 4.07 -1.11 -6.68
N PHE A 90 4.27 -1.08 -5.37
CA PHE A 90 3.96 0.04 -4.51
C PHE A 90 5.23 0.80 -4.17
N ARG A 91 5.23 2.11 -4.30
CA ARG A 91 6.34 2.98 -3.89
C ARG A 91 5.87 4.00 -2.87
N VAL A 92 6.65 4.15 -1.80
CA VAL A 92 6.39 5.16 -0.77
C VAL A 92 6.81 6.53 -1.29
N GLU A 93 5.84 7.35 -1.68
CA GLU A 93 6.11 8.70 -2.21
C GLU A 93 6.25 9.72 -1.09
N LYS A 94 5.43 9.59 -0.04
CA LYS A 94 5.39 10.56 1.05
C LYS A 94 4.95 9.93 2.36
N ILE A 95 5.49 10.44 3.46
CA ILE A 95 5.13 10.11 4.83
C ILE A 95 4.98 11.42 5.59
N GLU A 96 3.79 11.68 6.13
CA GLU A 96 3.49 12.90 6.88
C GLU A 96 2.63 12.62 8.12
N GLU A 97 2.53 13.61 9.00
CA GLU A 97 1.56 13.57 10.10
C GLU A 97 0.12 13.59 9.51
N PRO A 98 -0.88 13.00 10.21
CA PRO A 98 -2.24 12.84 9.69
C PRO A 98 -2.91 14.13 9.22
#